data_AF-A0A5E4KQZ7-F1
#
_entry.id   AF-A0A5E4KQZ7-F1
#
_cell.length_a   1.000
_cell.length_b   1.000
_cell.length_c   1.000
_cell.angle_alpha   90.00
_cell.angle_beta   90.00
_cell.angle_gamma   90.00
#
_symmetry.space_group_name_H-M   'P 1'
#
loop_
_entity.id
_entity.type
_entity.pdbx_description
1 polymer ?
#
loop_
_entity_poly.entity_id
_entity_poly.type
_entity_poly.pdbx_seq_one_letter_code
_entity_poly.pdbx_strand_id
1 'polypeptide(L)'
;MKTKVTRRHQITIPKEIRKKAKISAGDNLEISYEHGKILIEKIDENWENVMKETKGAWRKHPIFKDMDDAVEIVNRMRGKAR
;
A
#
# COMPACT_ATOMS: atom_id res chain seq x y z
N MET A 1 -23.56 -10.36 13.27
CA MET A 1 -23.56 -8.88 13.20
C MET A 1 -24.17 -8.46 11.88
N LYS A 2 -25.04 -7.44 11.84
CA LYS A 2 -25.67 -6.97 10.60
C LYS A 2 -25.44 -5.47 10.47
N THR A 3 -25.17 -5.00 9.26
CA THR A 3 -25.05 -3.58 8.93
C THR A 3 -25.94 -3.31 7.73
N LYS A 4 -26.38 -2.05 7.56
CA LYS A 4 -27.19 -1.64 6.41
C LYS A 4 -26.35 -0.75 5.50
N VAL A 5 -26.60 -0.86 4.20
CA VAL A 5 -26.05 0.08 3.22
C VAL A 5 -26.81 1.41 3.37
N THR A 6 -26.08 2.52 3.50
CA THR A 6 -26.67 3.85 3.59
C THR A 6 -27.09 4.36 2.20
N ARG A 7 -27.85 5.46 2.13
CA ARG A 7 -28.23 6.10 0.86
C ARG A 7 -27.04 6.52 0.00
N ARG A 8 -25.85 6.68 0.60
CA ARG A 8 -24.59 7.01 -0.09
C ARG A 8 -23.76 5.76 -0.43
N HIS A 9 -24.37 4.57 -0.39
CA HIS A 9 -23.72 3.30 -0.65
C HIS A 9 -22.57 2.96 0.33
N GLN A 10 -22.57 3.55 1.53
CA GLN A 10 -21.58 3.27 2.56
C GLN A 10 -22.06 2.17 3.50
N ILE A 11 -21.13 1.36 4.01
CA ILE A 11 -21.38 0.41 5.11
C ILE A 11 -20.59 0.84 6.35
N THR A 12 -21.21 0.72 7.51
CA THR A 12 -20.49 0.91 8.78
C THR A 12 -19.80 -0.39 9.14
N ILE A 13 -18.47 -0.37 9.24
CA ILE A 13 -17.66 -1.46 9.79
C ILE A 13 -17.69 -1.35 11.32
N PRO A 14 -18.30 -2.32 12.04
CA PRO A 14 -18.45 -2.20 13.49
C PRO A 14 -17.10 -2.26 14.21
N LYS A 15 -17.05 -1.63 15.39
CA LYS A 15 -15.83 -1.37 16.17
C LYS A 15 -14.97 -2.63 16.39
N GLU A 16 -15.61 -3.78 16.63
CA GLU A 16 -14.94 -5.06 16.86
C GLU A 16 -14.16 -5.55 15.64
N ILE A 17 -14.76 -5.49 14.45
CA ILE A 17 -14.12 -5.89 13.19
C ILE A 17 -13.00 -4.91 12.85
N ARG A 18 -13.26 -3.61 13.02
CA ARG A 18 -12.29 -2.55 12.78
C ARG A 18 -11.02 -2.71 13.61
N LYS A 19 -11.17 -3.08 14.90
CA LYS A 19 -10.05 -3.40 15.79
C LYS A 19 -9.26 -4.64 15.34
N LYS A 20 -9.97 -5.72 14.97
CA LYS A 20 -9.33 -6.96 14.49
C LYS A 20 -8.54 -6.72 13.20
N ALA A 21 -9.11 -5.95 12.28
CA ALA A 21 -8.48 -5.61 11.00
C ALA A 21 -7.48 -4.45 11.08
N LYS A 22 -7.30 -3.82 12.25
CA LYS A 22 -6.40 -2.66 12.46
C LYS A 22 -6.66 -1.51 11.48
N ILE A 23 -7.93 -1.26 11.18
CA ILE A 23 -8.37 -0.19 10.27
C ILE A 23 -8.73 1.07 11.08
N SER A 24 -8.26 2.22 10.62
CA SER A 24 -8.56 3.54 11.16
C SER A 24 -9.36 4.39 10.17
N ALA A 25 -9.97 5.47 10.66
CA ALA A 25 -10.62 6.43 9.78
C ALA A 25 -9.56 7.13 8.93
N GLY A 26 -9.73 7.12 7.60
CA GLY A 26 -8.77 7.67 6.64
C GLY A 26 -7.86 6.63 6.00
N ASP A 27 -7.86 5.38 6.46
CA ASP A 27 -7.11 4.30 5.80
C ASP A 27 -7.67 4.00 4.40
N ASN A 28 -6.78 3.75 3.44
CA ASN A 28 -7.14 3.20 2.14
C ASN A 28 -7.32 1.68 2.25
N LEU A 29 -8.42 1.16 1.68
CA LEU A 29 -8.76 -0.25 1.71
C LEU A 29 -8.96 -0.75 0.28
N GLU A 30 -8.50 -1.96 0.02
CA GLU A 30 -8.81 -2.68 -1.21
C GLU A 30 -10.11 -3.46 -1.01
N ILE A 31 -10.97 -3.44 -2.03
CA ILE A 31 -12.27 -4.11 -2.01
C ILE A 31 -12.35 -5.03 -3.22
N SER A 32 -12.54 -6.33 -2.98
CA SER A 32 -12.70 -7.34 -4.02
C SER A 32 -14.00 -8.14 -3.81
N TYR A 33 -14.42 -8.86 -4.85
CA TYR A 33 -15.59 -9.74 -4.79
C TYR A 33 -15.22 -11.15 -5.22
N GLU A 34 -15.25 -12.08 -4.28
CA GLU A 34 -14.83 -13.46 -4.49
C GLU A 34 -15.82 -14.42 -3.83
N HIS A 35 -16.19 -15.49 -4.53
CA HIS A 35 -17.03 -16.56 -4.00
C HIS A 35 -18.36 -16.07 -3.37
N GLY A 36 -18.97 -15.05 -3.97
CA GLY A 36 -20.21 -14.47 -3.46
C GLY A 36 -20.04 -13.54 -2.25
N LYS A 37 -18.80 -13.22 -1.87
CA LYS A 37 -18.46 -12.42 -0.67
C LYS A 37 -17.66 -11.19 -1.08
N ILE A 38 -17.88 -10.10 -0.34
CA ILE A 38 -17.04 -8.91 -0.42
C ILE A 38 -15.85 -9.12 0.52
N LEU A 39 -14.65 -9.08 -0.03
CA LEU A 39 -13.40 -9.01 0.74
C LEU A 39 -12.97 -7.56 0.88
N ILE A 40 -12.51 -7.19 2.07
CA ILE A 40 -11.99 -5.84 2.35
C ILE A 40 -10.67 -6.03 3.06
N GLU A 41 -9.60 -5.55 2.45
CA GLU A 41 -8.24 -5.68 2.95
C GLU A 41 -7.62 -4.31 3.15
N LYS A 42 -6.79 -4.18 4.18
CA LYS A 42 -6.04 -2.95 4.41
C LYS A 42 -4.91 -2.89 3.41
N ILE A 43 -4.82 -1.78 2.68
CA ILE A 43 -3.66 -1.53 1.82
C ILE A 43 -2.54 -1.14 2.76
N ASP A 44 -1.66 -2.09 3.06
CA ASP A 44 -0.34 -1.77 3.56
C ASP A 44 0.43 -1.23 2.36
N GLU A 45 0.53 0.09 2.25
CA GLU A 45 1.56 0.76 1.44
C GLU A 45 2.92 0.43 2.07
N ASN A 46 3.33 -0.84 1.99
CA ASN A 46 4.55 -1.29 2.61
C ASN A 46 5.71 -0.88 1.71
N TRP A 47 5.98 0.42 1.73
CA TRP A 47 7.13 1.06 1.10
C TRP A 47 8.41 0.31 1.47
N GLU A 48 8.47 -0.25 2.68
CA GLU A 48 9.59 -1.05 3.14
C GLU A 48 9.72 -2.40 2.41
N ASN A 49 8.61 -3.07 2.07
CA ASN A 49 8.63 -4.27 1.24
C ASN A 49 9.01 -3.94 -0.21
N VAL A 50 8.43 -2.87 -0.78
CA VAL A 50 8.82 -2.39 -2.13
C VAL A 50 10.31 -2.06 -2.17
N MET A 51 10.85 -1.41 -1.14
CA MET A 51 12.28 -1.11 -1.01
C MET A 51 13.14 -2.36 -0.81
N LYS A 52 12.65 -3.37 -0.08
CA LYS A 52 13.35 -4.66 0.07
C LYS A 52 13.42 -5.43 -1.24
N GLU A 53 12.32 -5.49 -1.99
CA GLU A 53 12.28 -6.18 -3.29
C GLU A 53 13.14 -5.49 -4.35
N THR A 54 13.22 -4.15 -4.30
CA THR A 54 14.03 -3.36 -5.23
C THR A 54 15.49 -3.22 -4.79
N LYS A 55 15.85 -3.70 -3.59
CA LYS A 55 17.23 -3.63 -3.07
C LYS A 55 18.18 -4.42 -3.95
N GLY A 56 19.15 -3.71 -4.54
CA GLY A 56 20.16 -4.30 -5.41
C GLY A 56 19.75 -4.47 -6.87
N ALA A 57 18.58 -3.97 -7.28
CA ALA A 57 18.17 -3.91 -8.70
C ALA A 57 19.21 -3.20 -9.59
N TRP A 58 19.98 -2.27 -9.00
CA TRP A 58 20.95 -1.43 -9.70
C TRP A 58 22.40 -1.91 -9.61
N ARG A 59 22.69 -3.05 -8.96
CA ARG A 59 24.07 -3.57 -8.77
C ARG A 59 24.85 -3.80 -10.07
N LYS A 60 24.16 -4.08 -11.18
CA LYS A 60 24.76 -4.29 -12.50
C LYS A 60 24.79 -3.03 -13.37
N HIS A 61 24.24 -1.91 -12.89
CA HIS A 61 24.14 -0.70 -13.69
C HIS A 61 25.47 0.07 -13.70
N PRO A 62 26.00 0.49 -14.87
CA PRO A 62 27.32 1.13 -14.98
C PRO A 62 27.50 2.37 -14.10
N ILE A 63 26.41 3.13 -13.87
CA ILE A 63 26.42 4.42 -13.17
C ILE A 63 25.99 4.29 -11.69
N PHE A 64 25.19 3.27 -11.35
CA PHE A 64 24.51 3.19 -10.03
C PHE A 64 24.85 1.91 -9.26
N LYS A 65 25.88 1.17 -9.70
CA LYS A 65 26.34 -0.08 -9.08
C LYS A 65 26.69 0.04 -7.60
N ASP A 66 27.17 1.20 -7.17
CA ASP A 66 27.62 1.49 -5.80
C ASP A 66 26.55 2.22 -4.97
N MET A 67 25.35 2.45 -5.54
CA MET A 67 24.23 3.10 -4.85
C MET A 67 23.18 2.05 -4.47
N ASP A 68 22.86 2.01 -3.18
CA ASP A 68 21.87 1.06 -2.62
C ASP A 68 20.45 1.63 -2.56
N ASP A 69 20.28 2.96 -2.63
CA ASP A 69 18.97 3.62 -2.54
C ASP A 69 18.39 3.94 -3.93
N ALA A 70 17.36 3.16 -4.31
CA ALA A 70 16.64 3.33 -5.56
C ALA A 70 15.92 4.68 -5.67
N VAL A 71 15.48 5.30 -4.56
CA VAL A 71 14.81 6.60 -4.56
C VAL A 71 15.81 7.71 -4.92
N GLU A 72 17.02 7.61 -4.39
CA GLU A 72 18.09 8.57 -4.68
C GLU A 72 18.48 8.54 -6.17
N ILE A 73 18.62 7.33 -6.73
CA ILE A 73 18.89 7.13 -8.17
C ILE A 73 17.79 7.77 -9.03
N VAL A 74 16.52 7.51 -8.72
CA VAL A 74 15.38 8.06 -9.49
C VAL A 74 15.32 9.59 -9.39
N ASN A 75 15.58 10.16 -8.22
CA ASN A 75 15.63 11.62 -8.06
C ASN A 75 16.76 12.25 -8.88
N ARG A 76 17.93 11.59 -8.94
CA ARG A 76 19.06 12.00 -9.77
C ARG A 76 18.75 11.92 -11.27
N MET A 77 18.08 10.86 -11.71
CA MET A 77 17.61 10.72 -13.11
C MET A 77 16.60 11.80 -13.49
N ARG A 78 15.71 12.18 -12.56
CA ARG A 78 14.71 13.23 -12.76
C ARG A 78 15.30 14.65 -12.77
N GLY A 79 16.62 14.80 -12.65
CA GLY A 79 17.27 16.11 -12.58
C GLY A 79 16.92 16.90 -11.33
N LYS A 80 16.33 16.25 -10.31
CA LYS A 80 16.11 16.83 -8.98
C LYS A 80 17.42 16.73 -8.20
N ALA A 81 18.44 17.45 -8.66
CA ALA A 81 19.53 17.83 -7.76
C ALA A 81 18.92 18.75 -6.69
N ARG A 82 19.20 18.47 -5.42
CA ARG A 82 18.97 19.44 -4.35
C ARG A 82 19.78 20.71 -4.62
#